data_AF-A0A6I5CR32-F1
#
_entry.id   AF-A0A6I5CR32-F1
#
_cell.length_a   1.000
_cell.length_b   1.000
_cell.length_c   1.000
_cell.angle_alpha   90.00
_cell.angle_beta   90.00
_cell.angle_gamma   90.00
#
_symmetry.space_group_name_H-M   'P 1'
#
loop_
_entity.id
_entity.type
_entity.pdbx_description
1 polymer ?
#
loop_
_entity_poly.entity_id
_entity_poly.type
_entity_poly.pdbx_seq_one_letter_code
_entity_poly.pdbx_strand_id
1 'polypeptide(L)' 'RHAEAERARAEAERAAREKAEQDKAAIAAFASTLQRTLLPPVLPVVPGLELACHYRTASAHDVGGDFYDVFPLDG' A
#
# COMPACT_ATOMS: atom_id res chain seq x y z
N ARG A 1 35.22 -19.85 -19.87
CA ARG A 1 35.14 -18.41 -20.28
C ARG A 1 33.77 -18.00 -20.83
N HIS A 2 33.32 -18.40 -22.03
CA HIS A 2 31.99 -17.97 -22.53
C HIS A 2 30.83 -18.53 -21.67
N ALA A 3 30.87 -19.81 -21.31
CA ALA A 3 29.85 -20.43 -20.46
C ALA A 3 29.80 -19.89 -19.02
N GLU A 4 30.93 -19.44 -18.48
CA GLU A 4 30.99 -18.82 -17.14
C GLU A 4 30.41 -17.40 -17.16
N ALA A 5 30.70 -16.64 -18.22
CA ALA A 5 30.12 -15.31 -18.42
C ALA A 5 28.59 -15.38 -18.58
N GLU A 6 28.06 -16.36 -19.31
CA GLU A 6 26.61 -16.58 -19.44
C GLU A 6 25.96 -16.95 -18.10
N ARG A 7 26.60 -17.82 -17.30
CA ARG A 7 26.10 -18.18 -15.96
C ARG A 7 26.09 -16.97 -15.02
N ALA A 8 27.16 -16.19 -15.01
CA ALA A 8 27.26 -14.97 -14.19
C ALA A 8 26.20 -13.94 -14.59
N ARG A 9 25.92 -13.77 -15.89
CA ARG A 9 24.83 -12.90 -16.37
C ARG A 9 23.46 -13.39 -15.93
N ALA A 10 23.19 -14.69 -16.08
CA ALA A 10 21.93 -15.28 -15.65
C ALA A 10 21.72 -15.22 -14.13
N GLU A 11 22.79 -15.34 -13.33
CA GLU A 11 22.74 -15.14 -11.88
C GLU A 11 22.48 -13.67 -11.52
N ALA A 12 23.18 -12.74 -12.16
CA ALA A 12 22.97 -11.30 -11.93
C ALA A 12 21.54 -10.87 -12.31
N GLU A 13 21.00 -11.37 -13.43
CA GLU A 13 19.64 -11.09 -13.85
C GLU A 13 18.61 -11.67 -12.86
N ARG A 14 18.82 -12.91 -12.39
CA ARG A 14 17.96 -13.51 -11.36
C ARG A 14 17.99 -12.72 -10.06
N ALA A 15 19.18 -12.37 -9.57
CA ALA A 15 19.32 -11.56 -8.38
C ALA A 15 18.66 -10.17 -8.53
N ALA A 16 18.78 -9.54 -9.70
CA ALA A 16 18.12 -8.27 -9.98
C ALA A 16 16.58 -8.39 -9.97
N ARG A 17 16.03 -9.47 -10.56
CA ARG A 17 14.59 -9.75 -10.53
C ARG A 17 14.09 -10.02 -9.11
N GLU A 18 14.79 -10.86 -8.36
CA GLU A 18 14.46 -11.16 -6.96
C GLU A 18 14.45 -9.90 -6.10
N LYS A 19 15.47 -9.05 -6.26
CA LYS A 19 15.53 -7.77 -5.56
C LYS A 19 14.38 -6.86 -5.95
N ALA A 20 14.07 -6.73 -7.24
CA ALA A 20 12.96 -5.91 -7.70
C ALA A 20 11.60 -6.39 -7.16
N GLU A 21 11.38 -7.70 -7.05
CA GLU A 21 10.16 -8.24 -6.46
C GLU A 21 10.11 -8.02 -4.94
N GLN A 22 11.24 -8.13 -4.23
CA GLN A 22 11.34 -7.78 -2.82
C GLN A 22 11.03 -6.29 -2.57
N ASP A 23 11.60 -5.41 -3.38
CA ASP A 23 11.39 -3.96 -3.27
C ASP A 23 9.91 -3.61 -3.52
N LYS A 24 9.28 -4.22 -4.55
CA LYS A 24 7.84 -4.05 -4.80
C LYS A 24 6.98 -4.53 -3.63
N ALA A 25 7.29 -5.70 -3.07
CA ALA A 25 6.56 -6.25 -1.93
C ALA A 25 6.69 -5.36 -0.68
N ALA A 26 7.88 -4.82 -0.43
CA ALA A 26 8.13 -3.89 0.67
C ALA A 26 7.32 -2.58 0.50
N ILE A 27 7.30 -2.01 -0.70
CA ILE A 27 6.50 -0.80 -1.02
C ILE A 27 5.01 -1.07 -0.81
N ALA A 28 4.49 -2.21 -1.29
CA ALA A 28 3.09 -2.56 -1.14
C ALA A 28 2.69 -2.72 0.34
N ALA A 29 3.52 -3.40 1.14
CA ALA A 29 3.28 -3.57 2.57
C ALA A 29 3.27 -2.24 3.33
N PHE A 30 4.19 -1.33 2.98
CA PHE A 30 4.26 0.01 3.57
C PHE A 30 3.02 0.85 3.20
N ALA A 31 2.63 0.87 1.93
CA ALA A 31 1.46 1.61 1.46
C ALA A 31 0.16 1.11 2.11
N SER A 32 -0.02 -0.21 2.22
CA SER A 32 -1.17 -0.81 2.90
C SER A 32 -1.24 -0.41 4.38
N THR A 33 -0.08 -0.39 5.06
CA THR A 33 0.00 0.05 6.46
C THR A 33 -0.38 1.51 6.62
N LEU A 34 0.16 2.40 5.78
CA LEU A 34 -0.17 3.82 5.80
C LEU A 34 -1.66 4.07 5.57
N GLN A 35 -2.25 3.43 4.56
CA GLN A 35 -3.66 3.60 4.25
C GLN A 35 -4.56 3.20 5.43
N ARG A 36 -4.26 2.09 6.12
CA ARG A 36 -5.02 1.66 7.30
C ARG A 36 -4.93 2.66 8.45
N THR A 37 -3.82 3.40 8.56
CA THR A 37 -3.66 4.44 9.59
C THR A 37 -4.30 5.78 9.22
N LEU A 38 -4.46 6.06 7.93
CA LEU A 38 -5.06 7.31 7.44
C LEU A 38 -6.58 7.28 7.39
N LEU A 39 -7.20 6.10 7.41
CA LEU A 39 -8.65 5.97 7.53
C LEU A 39 -9.03 5.84 9.00
N PRO A 40 -9.94 6.70 9.52
CA PRO A 40 -10.47 6.55 10.88
C PRO A 40 -11.01 5.12 11.08
N PRO A 41 -10.52 4.36 12.08
CA PRO A 41 -10.96 2.98 12.32
C PRO A 41 -12.42 2.90 12.81
N VAL A 42 -12.96 4.04 13.26
CA VAL A 42 -14.32 4.24 13.75
C VAL A 42 -14.73 5.65 13.35
N LEU A 43 -15.96 5.81 12.86
CA LEU A 43 -16.54 7.13 12.60
C LEU A 43 -16.89 7.81 13.92
N PRO A 44 -16.60 9.12 14.07
CA PRO A 44 -16.96 9.84 15.28
C PRO A 44 -18.49 9.95 15.42
N VAL A 45 -18.98 10.03 16.66
CA VAL A 45 -20.40 10.27 16.92
C VAL A 45 -20.65 11.78 16.88
N VAL A 46 -21.49 12.23 15.95
CA VAL A 46 -21.89 13.65 15.83
C VAL A 46 -23.38 13.78 16.12
N PRO A 47 -23.80 14.55 17.14
CA PRO A 47 -25.21 14.71 17.48
C PRO A 47 -26.04 15.19 16.27
N GLY A 48 -27.12 14.47 15.95
CA GLY A 48 -28.02 14.81 14.85
C GLY A 48 -27.56 14.36 13.45
N LEU A 49 -26.42 13.66 13.34
CA LEU A 49 -25.86 13.15 12.08
C LEU A 49 -25.57 11.66 12.18
N GLU A 50 -25.99 10.90 11.16
CA GLU A 50 -25.61 9.50 10.98
C GLU A 50 -24.47 9.41 9.95
N LEU A 51 -23.36 8.79 10.34
CA LEU A 51 -22.18 8.63 9.48
C LEU A 51 -22.04 7.18 9.04
N ALA A 52 -21.76 6.96 7.75
CA ALA A 52 -21.38 5.67 7.20
C ALA A 52 -20.18 5.84 6.27
N CYS A 53 -19.27 4.86 6.27
CA CYS A 53 -18.12 4.84 5.37
C CYS A 53 -18.04 3.47 4.69
N HIS A 54 -17.71 3.48 3.41
CA HIS A 54 -17.41 2.27 2.67
C HIS A 54 -16.17 2.53 1.82
N TYR A 55 -15.04 1.97 2.24
CA TYR A 55 -13.79 2.08 1.53
C TYR A 55 -13.60 0.87 0.61
N ARG A 56 -13.54 1.12 -0.71
CA ARG A 56 -13.30 0.08 -1.71
C ARG A 56 -12.26 0.56 -2.71
N THR A 57 -11.16 -0.15 -2.81
CA THR A 57 -10.14 0.16 -3.83
C THR A 57 -10.47 -0.51 -5.15
N ALA A 58 -10.00 0.09 -6.25
CA ALA A 58 -10.04 -0.53 -7.57
C ALA A 58 -8.76 -1.34 -7.87
N SER A 59 -7.74 -1.28 -7.00
CA SER A 59 -6.44 -1.91 -7.24
C SER A 59 -6.38 -3.30 -6.60
N ALA A 60 -5.72 -4.23 -7.28
CA ALA A 60 -5.51 -5.59 -6.77
C ALA A 60 -4.61 -5.65 -5.52
N HIS A 61 -4.00 -4.53 -5.15
CA HIS A 61 -3.13 -4.40 -3.98
C HIS A 61 -3.83 -3.79 -2.78
N ASP A 62 -5.15 -3.54 -2.87
CA ASP A 62 -5.94 -2.87 -1.83
C ASP A 62 -5.40 -1.49 -1.44
N VAL A 63 -4.58 -0.88 -2.31
CA VAL A 63 -4.04 0.47 -2.13
C VAL A 63 -4.77 1.44 -3.06
N GLY A 64 -5.47 2.42 -2.49
CA GLY A 64 -6.21 3.46 -3.20
C GLY A 64 -5.75 4.87 -2.82
N GLY A 65 -6.07 5.86 -3.65
CA GLY A 65 -5.72 7.27 -3.40
C GLY A 65 -6.75 8.05 -2.59
N ASP A 66 -7.95 7.51 -2.42
CA ASP A 66 -9.03 8.14 -1.66
C ASP A 66 -8.76 8.01 -0.14
N PHE A 67 -9.06 9.05 0.62
CA PHE A 67 -9.05 9.05 2.08
C PHE A 67 -10.13 9.99 2.61
N TYR A 68 -10.58 9.78 3.84
CA TYR A 68 -11.54 10.65 4.51
C TYR A 68 -11.08 10.88 5.96
N ASP A 69 -11.41 12.06 6.49
CA ASP A 69 -11.19 12.42 7.89
C ASP A 69 -12.43 13.17 8.41
N VAL A 70 -12.77 12.97 9.67
CA VAL A 70 -13.92 13.62 10.32
C VAL A 70 -13.51 14.02 11.73
N PHE A 71 -13.54 15.32 11.99
CA PHE A 71 -13.19 15.91 13.29
C PHE A 71 -14.20 17.00 13.66
N PRO A 72 -14.45 17.22 14.96
CA PRO A 72 -15.29 18.33 15.40
C PRO A 72 -14.61 19.68 15.12
N LEU A 73 -15.41 20.71 14.83
CA LEU A 73 -14.94 22.09 14.81
C LEU A 73 -15.39 22.75 16.12
N ASP A 74 -14.45 23.32 16.86
CA ASP A 74 -14.75 24.09 18.06
C ASP A 74 -15.41 25.41 17.65
N GLY A 75 -16.50 25.77 18.34
CA GLY A 75 -17.23 27.03 18.20
C GLY A 75 -17.47 27.66 19.56
#